data_AF-A0A849Z0M9-F1
#
_entry.id   AF-A0A849Z0M9-F1
#
_cell.length_a   1.000
_cell.length_b   1.000
_cell.length_c   1.000
_cell.angle_alpha   90.00
_cell.angle_beta   90.00
_cell.angle_gamma   90.00
#
_symmetry.space_group_name_H-M   'P 1'
#
loop_
_entity.id
_entity.type
_entity.pdbx_description
1 polymer ?
#
loop_
_entity_poly.entity_id
_entity_poly.type
_entity_poly.pdbx_seq_one_letter_code
_entity_poly.pdbx_strand_id
1 'polypeptide(L)'
;MRRLPFAALGIACLAIGCSDPIIGDWEAEIENSTWDLTFLDDGVGEAEASPNDRDGNVSFDVTWEADGDAYKIELDCKRSGVDGLPCEVFGYEGKYDCVIDAGGDLNCDPDDCDACEEIEFKKKNE
;
A
#
# COMPACT_ATOMS: atom_id res chain seq x y z
N MET A 1 0.76 -47.65 -28.71
CA MET A 1 0.18 -46.31 -28.52
C MET A 1 1.27 -45.42 -27.96
N ARG A 2 1.74 -44.44 -28.74
CA ARG A 2 2.78 -43.46 -28.34
C ARG A 2 2.08 -42.12 -28.09
N ARG A 3 2.20 -41.57 -26.89
CA ARG A 3 1.93 -40.16 -26.60
C ARG A 3 3.09 -39.63 -25.76
N LEU A 4 3.65 -38.52 -26.23
CA LEU A 4 4.89 -37.89 -25.83
C LEU A 4 4.76 -37.20 -24.46
N PRO A 5 5.85 -37.10 -23.67
CA PRO A 5 5.87 -36.26 -22.48
C PRO A 5 5.84 -34.78 -22.89
N PHE A 6 4.87 -34.03 -22.36
CA PHE A 6 4.88 -32.57 -22.41
C PHE A 6 6.05 -32.09 -21.57
N ALA A 7 7.13 -31.69 -22.24
CA ALA A 7 8.23 -30.96 -21.63
C ALA A 7 7.70 -29.59 -21.23
N ALA A 8 7.68 -29.34 -19.92
CA ALA A 8 7.49 -28.02 -19.34
C ALA A 8 8.59 -27.09 -19.86
N LEU A 9 8.25 -26.19 -20.77
CA LEU A 9 9.11 -25.09 -21.17
C LEU A 9 8.98 -24.01 -20.08
N GLY A 10 9.70 -24.21 -18.99
CA GLY A 10 9.96 -23.16 -18.01
C GLY A 10 10.84 -22.11 -18.67
N ILE A 11 10.20 -21.05 -19.19
CA ILE A 11 10.92 -19.84 -19.58
C ILE A 11 11.23 -19.11 -18.28
N ALA A 12 12.50 -19.16 -17.92
CA ALA A 12 13.08 -18.41 -16.82
C ALA A 12 12.85 -16.91 -17.03
N CYS A 13 12.08 -16.29 -16.14
CA CYS A 13 12.11 -14.84 -15.96
C CYS A 13 13.53 -14.46 -15.52
N LEU A 14 14.25 -13.80 -16.42
CA LEU A 14 15.47 -13.09 -16.12
C LEU A 14 15.10 -11.95 -15.17
N ALA A 15 15.25 -12.18 -13.87
CA ALA A 15 15.18 -11.14 -12.84
C ALA A 15 16.38 -10.19 -13.01
N ILE A 16 16.27 -9.29 -13.99
CA ILE A 16 16.85 -7.96 -13.84
C ILE A 16 16.14 -7.42 -12.59
N GLY A 17 16.90 -7.02 -11.57
CA GLY A 17 16.38 -6.51 -10.29
C GLY A 17 15.61 -5.20 -10.46
N CYS A 18 14.50 -5.26 -11.18
CA CYS A 18 13.48 -4.24 -11.17
C CYS A 18 12.80 -4.41 -9.82
N SER A 19 13.21 -3.58 -8.86
CA SER A 19 12.40 -3.34 -7.68
C SER A 19 10.96 -3.07 -8.15
N ASP A 20 9.98 -3.71 -7.50
CA ASP A 20 8.58 -3.47 -7.82
C ASP A 20 8.31 -1.95 -7.74
N PRO A 21 7.58 -1.34 -8.70
CA PRO A 21 7.38 0.11 -8.72
C PRO A 21 6.69 0.64 -7.46
N ILE A 22 5.98 -0.18 -6.69
CA ILE A 22 5.40 0.22 -5.41
C ILE A 22 6.45 0.42 -4.31
N ILE A 23 7.63 -0.22 -4.41
CA ILE A 23 8.68 -0.12 -3.38
C ILE A 23 9.18 1.33 -3.26
N GLY A 24 9.30 1.81 -2.04
CA GLY A 24 9.78 3.15 -1.70
C GLY A 24 8.78 3.92 -0.82
N ASP A 25 9.05 5.21 -0.69
CA ASP A 25 8.28 6.12 0.15
C ASP A 25 7.23 6.88 -0.68
N TRP A 26 6.05 7.05 -0.10
CA TRP A 26 4.89 7.69 -0.69
C TRP A 26 4.25 8.66 0.29
N GLU A 27 3.63 9.73 -0.22
CA GLU A 27 2.92 10.73 0.57
C GLU A 27 1.54 11.06 -0.01
N ALA A 28 0.56 11.28 0.87
CA ALA A 28 -0.73 11.86 0.51
C ALA A 28 -1.15 12.93 1.51
N GLU A 29 -1.94 13.90 1.03
CA GLU A 29 -2.65 14.85 1.89
C GLU A 29 -4.15 14.54 1.78
N ILE A 30 -4.75 14.09 2.89
CA ILE A 30 -6.15 13.68 2.95
C ILE A 30 -6.85 14.58 3.96
N GLU A 31 -7.74 15.45 3.47
CA GLU A 31 -8.49 16.46 4.22
C GLU A 31 -7.65 17.24 5.25
N ASN A 32 -7.53 16.70 6.47
CA ASN A 32 -6.86 17.31 7.61
C ASN A 32 -5.72 16.42 8.15
N SER A 33 -5.13 15.58 7.32
CA SER A 33 -4.01 14.72 7.70
C SER A 33 -3.03 14.54 6.55
N THR A 34 -1.75 14.46 6.89
CA THR A 34 -0.70 13.99 5.98
C THR A 34 -0.44 12.52 6.26
N TRP A 35 -0.28 11.74 5.21
CA TRP A 35 0.02 10.31 5.27
C TRP A 35 1.36 10.04 4.60
N ASP A 36 2.19 9.25 5.27
CA ASP A 36 3.47 8.77 4.78
C ASP A 36 3.45 7.24 4.76
N LEU A 37 3.70 6.62 3.62
CA LEU A 37 3.73 5.16 3.46
C LEU A 37 5.09 4.72 2.92
N THR A 38 5.64 3.64 3.47
CA THR A 38 6.87 3.02 2.98
C THR A 38 6.60 1.56 2.67
N PHE A 39 6.85 1.14 1.43
CA PHE A 39 6.77 -0.28 1.02
C PHE A 39 8.17 -0.87 0.86
N LEU A 40 8.38 -2.04 1.47
CA LEU A 40 9.61 -2.83 1.40
C LEU A 40 9.44 -4.04 0.47
N ASP A 41 10.56 -4.58 -0.04
CA ASP A 41 10.60 -5.62 -1.08
C ASP A 41 10.19 -7.03 -0.63
N ASP A 42 9.84 -7.19 0.65
CA ASP A 42 9.43 -8.44 1.29
C ASP A 42 7.92 -8.53 1.56
N GLY A 43 7.12 -7.59 1.02
CA GLY A 43 5.66 -7.59 1.15
C GLY A 43 5.16 -6.88 2.42
N VAL A 44 6.05 -6.20 3.16
CA VAL A 44 5.67 -5.38 4.32
C VAL A 44 6.02 -3.91 4.13
N GLY A 45 5.60 -3.08 5.08
CA GLY A 45 5.85 -1.65 5.10
C GLY A 45 5.44 -1.00 6.42
N GLU A 46 5.55 0.31 6.48
CA GLU A 46 5.05 1.13 7.59
C GLU A 46 4.26 2.32 7.02
N ALA A 47 3.23 2.76 7.74
CA ALA A 47 2.53 3.98 7.42
C ALA A 47 2.39 4.87 8.66
N GLU A 48 2.36 6.18 8.44
CA GLU A 48 2.11 7.17 9.48
C GLU A 48 1.07 8.17 9.00
N ALA A 49 0.04 8.40 9.81
CA ALA A 49 -0.94 9.45 9.63
C ALA A 49 -0.72 10.55 10.67
N SER A 50 -0.54 11.78 10.20
CA SER A 50 -0.31 12.98 11.01
C SER A 50 -1.48 13.95 10.84
N PRO A 51 -2.39 14.07 11.82
CA PRO A 51 -3.45 15.08 11.77
C PRO A 51 -2.88 16.51 11.84
N ASN A 52 -3.39 17.40 11.01
CA ASN A 52 -2.92 18.78 10.90
C ASN A 52 -3.40 19.68 12.06
N ASP A 53 -4.47 19.28 12.74
CA ASP A 53 -5.14 20.05 13.80
C ASP A 53 -4.84 19.53 15.23
N ARG A 54 -4.01 18.48 15.36
CA ARG A 54 -3.70 17.82 16.63
C ARG A 54 -2.23 17.45 16.74
N ASP A 55 -1.76 17.35 17.97
CA ASP A 55 -0.43 16.82 18.26
C ASP A 55 -0.46 15.28 18.28
N GLY A 56 0.60 14.68 17.72
CA GLY A 56 0.78 13.23 17.68
C GLY A 56 0.56 12.65 16.29
N ASN A 57 0.88 11.37 16.15
CA ASN A 57 0.72 10.61 14.92
C ASN A 57 0.08 9.25 15.22
N VAL A 58 -0.46 8.63 14.17
CA VAL A 58 -0.93 7.25 14.20
C VAL A 58 -0.04 6.44 13.29
N SER A 59 0.58 5.38 13.83
CA SER A 59 1.47 4.50 13.08
C SER A 59 0.76 3.18 12.77
N PHE A 60 0.98 2.67 11.57
CA PHE A 60 0.41 1.43 11.07
C PHE A 60 1.52 0.51 10.56
N ASP A 61 1.37 -0.79 10.81
CA ASP A 61 2.12 -1.80 10.05
C ASP A 61 1.39 -2.00 8.71
N VAL A 62 2.14 -2.15 7.62
CA VAL A 62 1.59 -2.33 6.28
C VAL A 62 1.94 -3.71 5.76
N THR A 63 0.98 -4.38 5.15
CA THR A 63 1.25 -5.55 4.29
C THR A 63 0.70 -5.30 2.91
N TRP A 64 1.40 -5.77 1.88
CA TRP A 64 0.97 -5.56 0.51
C TRP A 64 1.25 -6.79 -0.37
N GLU A 65 0.41 -6.98 -1.38
CA GLU A 65 0.59 -8.00 -2.41
C GLU A 65 0.23 -7.46 -3.79
N ALA A 66 0.96 -7.90 -4.82
CA ALA A 66 0.63 -7.58 -6.20
C ALA A 66 -0.44 -8.55 -6.75
N ASP A 67 -1.49 -8.01 -7.37
CA ASP A 67 -2.56 -8.73 -8.05
C ASP A 67 -2.68 -8.25 -9.51
N GLY A 68 -1.77 -8.75 -10.36
CA GLY A 68 -1.69 -8.33 -11.76
C GLY A 68 -1.11 -6.92 -11.90
N ASP A 69 -1.93 -5.96 -12.32
CA ASP A 69 -1.56 -4.54 -12.47
C ASP A 69 -2.00 -3.70 -11.25
N ALA A 70 -2.59 -4.33 -10.24
CA ALA A 70 -3.05 -3.72 -9.00
C ALA A 70 -2.28 -4.25 -7.78
N TYR A 71 -2.47 -3.59 -6.64
CA TYR A 71 -1.89 -3.94 -5.35
C TYR A 71 -2.99 -3.99 -4.30
N LYS A 72 -2.96 -5.01 -3.44
CA LYS A 72 -3.78 -5.03 -2.24
C LYS A 72 -2.92 -4.59 -1.08
N ILE A 73 -3.39 -3.58 -0.36
CA ILE A 73 -2.68 -2.98 0.77
C ILE A 73 -3.56 -3.09 1.99
N GLU A 74 -3.00 -3.62 3.07
CA GLU A 74 -3.64 -3.70 4.38
C GLU A 74 -2.84 -2.85 5.38
N LEU A 75 -3.54 -2.00 6.13
CA LEU A 75 -2.98 -1.15 7.19
C LEU A 75 -3.50 -1.64 8.54
N ASP A 76 -2.61 -2.07 9.43
CA ASP A 76 -2.95 -2.45 10.82
C ASP A 76 -2.45 -1.40 11.81
N CYS A 77 -3.35 -0.83 12.61
CA CYS A 77 -2.97 0.23 13.56
C CYS A 77 -2.09 -0.30 14.70
N LYS A 78 -0.80 0.04 14.64
CA LYS A 78 0.22 -0.34 15.62
C LYS A 78 0.14 0.50 16.88
N ARG A 79 -0.04 1.82 16.71
CA ARG A 79 -0.04 2.79 17.81
C ARG A 79 -0.70 4.09 17.40
N SER A 80 -1.48 4.67 18.31
CA SER A 80 -1.87 6.08 18.24
C SER A 80 -1.20 6.89 19.34
N GLY A 81 -0.58 7.99 18.94
CA GLY A 81 -0.08 9.06 19.82
C GLY A 81 -1.03 10.26 19.92
N VAL A 82 -2.20 10.20 19.26
CA VAL A 82 -3.14 11.33 19.18
C VAL A 82 -4.21 11.21 20.27
N ASP A 83 -4.40 12.26 21.05
CA ASP A 83 -5.40 12.27 22.12
C ASP A 83 -6.83 12.11 21.57
N GLY A 84 -7.59 11.22 22.20
CA GLY A 84 -8.97 10.90 21.80
C GLY A 84 -9.13 10.13 20.48
N LEU A 85 -8.04 9.68 19.85
CA LEU A 85 -8.07 8.86 18.63
C LEU A 85 -7.27 7.56 18.82
N PRO A 86 -7.68 6.66 19.72
CA PRO A 86 -6.99 5.39 19.90
C PRO A 86 -7.22 4.47 18.67
N CYS A 87 -6.38 3.44 18.48
CA CYS A 87 -6.41 2.58 17.28
C CYS A 87 -7.79 1.95 17.01
N GLU A 88 -8.58 1.71 18.05
CA GLU A 88 -9.93 1.15 17.98
C GLU A 88 -10.90 2.02 17.16
N VAL A 89 -10.61 3.31 17.01
CA VAL A 89 -11.40 4.23 16.18
C VAL A 89 -11.19 3.97 14.69
N PHE A 90 -10.01 3.47 14.29
CA PHE A 90 -9.65 3.23 12.90
C PHE A 90 -10.06 1.84 12.39
N GLY A 91 -10.83 1.07 13.19
CA GLY A 91 -11.34 -0.23 12.76
C GLY A 91 -10.31 -1.38 12.80
N TYR A 92 -9.14 -1.14 13.39
CA TYR A 92 -7.96 -2.03 13.45
C TYR A 92 -7.30 -2.31 12.09
N GLU A 93 -8.07 -2.59 11.03
CA GLU A 93 -7.55 -2.92 9.71
C GLU A 93 -8.25 -2.10 8.61
N GLY A 94 -7.47 -1.38 7.79
CA GLY A 94 -7.92 -0.76 6.55
C GLY A 94 -7.42 -1.55 5.34
N LYS A 95 -8.29 -1.83 4.38
CA LYS A 95 -7.94 -2.57 3.14
C LYS A 95 -8.16 -1.69 1.93
N TYR A 96 -7.21 -1.73 1.01
CA TYR A 96 -7.19 -0.88 -0.17
C TYR A 96 -6.75 -1.66 -1.40
N ASP A 97 -7.52 -1.50 -2.48
CA ASP A 97 -7.13 -1.88 -3.83
C ASP A 97 -6.47 -0.66 -4.49
N CYS A 98 -5.20 -0.77 -4.83
CA CYS A 98 -4.40 0.34 -5.34
C CYS A 98 -3.83 0.07 -6.74
N VAL A 99 -3.70 1.10 -7.56
CA VAL A 99 -3.10 1.04 -8.89
C VAL A 99 -2.12 2.20 -9.07
N ILE A 100 -0.91 1.90 -9.55
CA ILE A 100 0.02 2.94 -9.99
C ILE A 100 -0.40 3.38 -11.38
N ASP A 101 -0.75 4.65 -11.54
CA ASP A 101 -1.19 5.19 -12.81
C ASP A 101 -0.02 5.53 -13.77
N ALA A 102 -0.36 6.06 -14.94
CA ALA A 102 0.64 6.46 -15.93
C ALA A 102 1.48 7.69 -15.52
N GLY A 103 1.02 8.46 -14.53
CA GLY A 103 1.75 9.56 -13.89
C GLY A 103 2.77 9.08 -12.86
N GLY A 104 2.64 7.85 -12.39
CA GLY A 104 3.48 7.27 -11.33
C GLY A 104 2.91 7.47 -9.94
N ASP A 105 1.66 7.92 -9.84
CA ASP A 105 0.95 8.12 -8.58
C ASP A 105 0.18 6.84 -8.22
N LEU A 106 0.16 6.49 -6.93
CA LEU A 106 -0.51 5.30 -6.40
C LEU A 106 -1.91 5.70 -5.95
N ASN A 107 -2.92 5.28 -6.71
CA ASN A 107 -4.32 5.56 -6.44
C ASN A 107 -4.95 4.39 -5.72
N CYS A 108 -5.48 4.62 -4.52
CA CYS A 108 -6.01 3.58 -3.63
C CYS A 108 -7.51 3.78 -3.37
N ASP A 109 -8.29 2.73 -3.62
CA ASP A 109 -9.72 2.65 -3.30
C ASP A 109 -9.93 1.79 -2.04
N PRO A 110 -10.61 2.28 -0.99
CA PRO A 110 -10.89 1.46 0.19
C PRO A 110 -11.95 0.37 -0.11
N ASP A 111 -11.60 -0.91 0.08
CA ASP A 111 -12.41 -2.08 -0.30
C ASP A 111 -13.85 -2.08 0.26
N ASP A 112 -14.07 -1.47 1.43
CA ASP A 112 -15.34 -1.50 2.16
C ASP A 112 -16.07 -0.15 2.14
N CYS A 113 -15.82 0.70 1.14
CA CYS A 113 -16.40 2.04 1.10
C CYS A 113 -16.80 2.56 -0.29
N ASP A 114 -18.01 2.19 -0.74
CA ASP A 114 -18.62 2.65 -2.01
C ASP A 114 -18.75 4.19 -2.19
N ALA A 115 -18.52 4.98 -1.13
CA ALA A 115 -18.64 6.44 -1.13
C ALA A 115 -17.40 7.14 -0.55
N CYS A 116 -16.31 6.42 -0.31
CA CYS A 116 -15.05 7.05 0.08
C CYS A 116 -14.41 7.69 -1.15
N GLU A 117 -13.66 8.76 -0.90
CA GLU A 117 -12.82 9.34 -1.93
C GLU A 117 -11.59 8.46 -2.12
N GLU A 118 -11.21 8.23 -3.38
CA GLU A 118 -9.94 7.60 -3.72
C GLU A 118 -8.79 8.42 -3.11
N ILE A 119 -7.77 7.71 -2.62
CA ILE A 119 -6.59 8.33 -2.03
C ILE A 119 -5.46 8.27 -3.05
N GLU A 120 -4.97 9.43 -3.47
CA GLU A 120 -3.83 9.56 -4.37
C GLU A 120 -2.55 9.77 -3.55
N PHE A 121 -1.63 8.80 -3.61
CA PHE A 121 -0.30 8.88 -3.02
C PHE A 121 0.75 9.21 -4.08
N LYS A 122 1.61 10.17 -3.77
CA LYS A 122 2.72 10.59 -4.62
C LYS A 122 4.01 9.98 -4.13
N LYS A 123 4.81 9.47 -5.06
CA LYS A 123 6.11 8.91 -4.71
C LYS A 123 7.06 10.02 -4.25
N LYS A 124 7.66 9.87 -3.07
CA LYS A 124 8.73 10.77 -2.61
C LYS A 124 9.96 10.49 -3.45
N ASN A 125 10.48 11.52 -4.10
CA ASN A 125 11.72 11.38 -4.87
C ASN A 125 12.90 11.14 -3.93
N GLU A 126 13.56 9.98 -4.07
CA GLU A 126 14.87 9.69 -3.46
C GLU A 126 16.02 10.47 -4.12
#